data_AF-A0A0N4TAK7-F1
#
_entry.id   AF-A0A0N4TAK7-F1
#
_cell.length_a   1.000
_cell.length_b   1.000
_cell.length_c   1.000
_cell.angle_alpha   90.00
_cell.angle_beta   90.00
_cell.angle_gamma   90.00
#
_symmetry.space_group_name_H-M   'P 1'
#
loop_
_entity.id
_entity.type
_entity.pdbx_description
1 polymer ?
#
loop_
_entity_poly.entity_id
_entity_poly.type
_entity_poly.pdbx_seq_one_letter_code
_entity_poly.pdbx_strand_id
1 'polypeptide(L)'
;MQDKINEHLAQIPAINIPVPYQPYQPHQPHQNEVLRDTKTQDDVKPLVTWNQFEVQMMDIITALRYMLMAEIPRKSVIKDEKLTALKLWVHAMKKYMPGTIPIRKLLYRLDHWLKNVSTEVISEQWTNQVKIIQVIILSLI
;
A
#
# COMPACT_ATOMS: atom_id res chain seq x y z
N MET A 1 26.27 -43.27 2.58
CA MET A 1 24.97 -42.58 2.66
C MET A 1 25.05 -41.21 3.34
N GLN A 2 26.25 -40.64 3.52
CA GLN A 2 26.45 -39.28 4.07
C GLN A 2 26.98 -38.28 3.03
N ASP A 3 27.44 -38.76 1.86
CA ASP A 3 28.04 -37.91 0.82
C ASP A 3 27.03 -37.16 -0.08
N LYS A 4 25.73 -37.39 0.10
CA LYS A 4 24.67 -36.68 -0.65
C LYS A 4 24.07 -35.47 0.07
N ILE A 5 24.52 -35.14 1.28
CA ILE A 5 24.01 -33.99 2.04
C ILE A 5 24.89 -32.74 1.82
N ASN A 6 26.17 -32.91 1.49
CA ASN A 6 27.09 -31.79 1.31
C ASN A 6 26.99 -31.09 -0.05
N GLU A 7 26.23 -31.64 -1.01
CA GLU A 7 26.08 -31.09 -2.35
C GLU A 7 24.90 -30.10 -2.47
N HIS A 8 24.14 -29.86 -1.39
CA HIS A 8 22.96 -28.97 -1.40
C HIS A 8 23.05 -27.76 -0.46
N LEU A 9 24.22 -27.45 0.11
CA LEU A 9 24.43 -26.26 0.94
C LEU A 9 25.31 -25.17 0.28
N ALA A 10 25.83 -25.41 -0.93
CA ALA A 10 26.76 -24.50 -1.60
C ALA A 10 26.11 -23.49 -2.58
N GLN A 11 24.79 -23.27 -2.49
CA GLN A 11 24.08 -22.34 -3.38
C GLN A 11 23.20 -21.32 -2.64
N ILE A 12 23.69 -20.76 -1.54
CA ILE A 12 23.11 -19.53 -0.99
C ILE A 12 23.98 -18.35 -1.43
N PRO A 13 23.50 -17.47 -2.33
CA PRO A 13 24.22 -16.24 -2.61
C PRO A 13 24.24 -15.37 -1.35
N ALA A 14 25.43 -14.95 -0.94
CA ALA A 14 25.60 -14.00 0.16
C ALA A 14 24.90 -12.68 -0.20
N ILE A 15 23.90 -12.29 0.60
CA ILE A 15 23.30 -10.97 0.53
C ILE A 15 24.38 -9.96 0.94
N ASN A 16 24.73 -9.05 0.03
CA ASN A 16 25.68 -7.98 0.29
C ASN A 16 25.03 -6.97 1.27
N ILE A 17 25.38 -7.08 2.55
CA ILE A 17 25.02 -6.11 3.58
C ILE A 17 25.95 -4.90 3.41
N PRO A 18 25.46 -3.66 3.30
CA PRO A 18 26.32 -2.48 3.22
C PRO A 18 27.17 -2.36 4.49
N VAL A 19 28.49 -2.44 4.34
CA VAL A 19 29.46 -2.30 5.44
C VAL A 19 29.53 -0.82 5.88
N PRO A 20 29.59 -0.49 7.18
CA PRO A 20 29.69 0.89 7.64
C PRO A 20 31.11 1.46 7.39
N TYR A 21 31.18 2.73 6.99
CA TYR A 21 32.34 3.59 6.75
C TYR A 21 33.71 3.07 7.24
N GLN A 22 34.64 2.87 6.30
CA GLN A 22 36.08 2.69 6.59
C GLN A 22 36.86 4.02 6.45
N PRO A 23 37.90 4.28 7.28
CA PRO A 23 38.68 5.52 7.24
C PRO A 23 39.59 5.63 6.02
N TYR A 24 39.72 6.84 5.48
CA TYR A 24 40.57 7.18 4.33
C TYR A 24 42.05 6.80 4.54
N GLN A 25 42.64 6.11 3.56
CA GLN A 25 44.10 5.99 3.40
C GLN A 25 44.56 6.73 2.13
N PRO A 26 45.67 7.50 2.17
CA PRO A 26 46.12 8.31 1.05
C PRO A 26 46.73 7.49 -0.09
N HIS A 27 46.35 7.85 -1.32
CA HIS A 27 46.68 7.19 -2.58
C HIS A 27 48.19 7.18 -2.91
N GLN A 28 48.69 6.05 -3.45
CA GLN A 28 49.91 6.03 -4.26
C GLN A 28 49.57 5.70 -5.74
N PRO A 29 50.22 6.35 -6.71
CA PRO A 29 49.82 6.30 -8.11
C PRO A 29 50.49 5.12 -8.80
N HIS A 30 49.73 4.12 -9.20
CA HIS A 30 50.18 3.14 -10.17
C HIS A 30 49.35 3.28 -11.44
N GLN A 31 50.01 3.91 -12.41
CA GLN A 31 49.66 4.01 -13.81
C GLN A 31 49.21 2.64 -14.31
N ASN A 32 47.97 2.57 -14.81
CA ASN A 32 47.53 1.65 -15.85
C ASN A 32 46.24 2.24 -16.43
N GLU A 33 46.43 3.11 -17.41
CA GLU A 33 45.37 3.64 -18.27
C GLU A 33 44.89 2.48 -19.17
N VAL A 34 44.03 1.63 -18.62
CA VAL A 34 43.32 0.62 -19.41
C VAL A 34 42.13 1.33 -20.05
N LEU A 35 42.27 1.55 -21.36
CA LEU A 35 41.26 2.03 -22.29
C LEU A 35 39.86 1.53 -21.88
N ARG A 36 38.98 2.45 -21.46
CA ARG A 36 37.56 2.15 -21.30
C ARG A 36 37.00 1.87 -22.69
N ASP A 37 36.84 0.60 -23.04
CA ASP A 37 35.95 0.22 -24.12
C ASP A 37 34.53 0.66 -23.73
N THR A 38 34.08 1.77 -24.30
CA THR A 38 32.70 2.24 -24.31
C THR A 38 31.85 1.30 -25.19
N LYS A 39 31.58 0.10 -24.69
CA LYS A 39 30.56 -0.84 -25.18
C LYS A 39 30.47 -1.94 -24.12
N THR A 40 29.49 -1.95 -23.25
CA THR A 40 28.10 -2.30 -23.56
C THR A 40 27.23 -1.66 -22.50
N GLN A 41 26.43 -0.67 -22.89
CA GLN A 41 25.24 -0.33 -22.13
C GLN A 41 24.32 -1.54 -22.28
N ASP A 42 24.42 -2.48 -21.35
CA ASP A 42 23.51 -3.61 -21.28
C ASP A 42 22.10 -3.03 -21.21
N ASP A 43 21.42 -3.19 -22.34
CA ASP A 43 20.06 -2.80 -22.61
C ASP A 43 19.19 -3.69 -21.72
N VAL A 44 19.11 -3.37 -20.42
CA VAL A 44 18.23 -4.02 -19.46
C VAL A 44 16.82 -3.69 -19.89
N LYS A 45 16.31 -4.43 -20.88
CA LYS A 45 14.91 -4.40 -21.24
C LYS A 45 14.12 -4.70 -19.96
N PRO A 46 13.25 -3.79 -19.51
CA PRO A 46 12.44 -4.07 -18.33
C PRO A 46 11.68 -5.36 -18.62
N LEU A 47 11.80 -6.32 -17.70
CA LEU A 47 11.07 -7.60 -17.78
C LEU A 47 9.58 -7.30 -17.55
N VAL A 48 8.88 -6.92 -18.61
CA VAL A 48 7.44 -6.64 -18.61
C VAL A 48 6.73 -8.00 -18.54
N THR A 49 6.24 -8.35 -17.36
CA THR A 49 5.33 -9.49 -17.18
C THR A 49 3.89 -9.00 -17.11
N TRP A 50 2.94 -9.72 -17.71
CA TRP A 50 1.52 -9.36 -17.67
C TRP A 50 0.96 -9.23 -16.25
N ASN A 51 1.52 -9.96 -15.29
CA ASN A 51 1.15 -9.93 -13.87
C ASN A 51 1.21 -8.52 -13.27
N GLN A 52 2.06 -7.62 -13.78
CA GLN A 52 2.17 -6.25 -13.24
C GLN A 52 0.90 -5.39 -13.52
N PHE A 53 0.06 -5.83 -14.45
CA PHE A 53 -1.20 -5.15 -14.79
C PHE A 53 -2.40 -5.77 -14.07
N GLU A 54 -2.19 -6.83 -13.28
CA GLU A 54 -3.25 -7.44 -12.49
C GLU A 54 -3.66 -6.54 -11.33
N VAL A 55 -4.96 -6.31 -11.22
CA VAL A 55 -5.51 -5.52 -10.12
C VAL A 55 -5.59 -6.40 -8.87
N GLN A 56 -4.78 -6.06 -7.87
CA GLN A 56 -4.78 -6.76 -6.60
C GLN A 56 -5.91 -6.24 -5.71
N MET A 57 -6.76 -7.16 -5.24
CA MET A 57 -7.84 -6.82 -4.31
C MET A 57 -7.30 -6.21 -3.00
N MET A 58 -6.10 -6.60 -2.58
CA MET A 58 -5.45 -6.07 -1.39
C MET A 58 -5.19 -4.56 -1.50
N ASP A 59 -4.83 -4.06 -2.68
CA ASP A 59 -4.58 -2.64 -2.90
C ASP A 59 -5.88 -1.83 -2.78
N ILE A 60 -6.97 -2.35 -3.34
CA ILE A 60 -8.32 -1.75 -3.23
C ILE A 60 -8.74 -1.68 -1.76
N ILE A 61 -8.59 -2.77 -1.02
CA ILE A 61 -8.97 -2.85 0.39
C ILE A 61 -8.12 -1.90 1.24
N THR A 62 -6.81 -1.86 0.99
CA THR A 62 -5.88 -1.02 1.75
C THR A 62 -6.10 0.46 1.45
N ALA A 63 -6.34 0.81 0.18
CA ALA A 63 -6.71 2.17 -0.22
C ALA A 63 -8.01 2.61 0.47
N LEU A 64 -9.06 1.78 0.44
CA LEU A 64 -10.32 2.08 1.13
C LEU A 64 -10.09 2.29 2.63
N ARG A 65 -9.36 1.38 3.28
CA ARG A 65 -9.07 1.47 4.71
C ARG A 65 -8.35 2.78 5.03
N TYR A 66 -7.35 3.14 4.23
CA TYR A 66 -6.59 4.37 4.41
C TYR A 66 -7.47 5.61 4.22
N MET A 67 -8.34 5.63 3.22
CA MET A 67 -9.31 6.71 3.01
C MET A 67 -10.24 6.89 4.23
N LEU A 68 -10.81 5.78 4.73
CA LEU A 68 -11.74 5.81 5.86
C LEU A 68 -11.07 6.18 7.19
N MET A 69 -9.83 5.75 7.42
CA MET A 69 -9.17 5.87 8.73
C MET A 69 -8.21 7.06 8.85
N ALA A 70 -7.64 7.53 7.73
CA ALA A 70 -6.60 8.54 7.74
C ALA A 70 -7.02 9.81 6.98
N GLU A 71 -7.50 9.69 5.74
CA GLU A 71 -7.75 10.86 4.89
C GLU A 71 -9.03 11.62 5.26
N ILE A 72 -10.16 10.91 5.39
CA ILE A 72 -11.44 11.55 5.73
C ILE A 72 -11.41 12.22 7.11
N PRO A 73 -10.95 11.57 8.20
CA PRO A 73 -10.89 12.20 9.52
C PRO A 73 -9.73 13.21 9.68
N ARG A 74 -8.92 13.47 8.64
CA ARG A 74 -7.80 14.40 8.72
C ARG A 74 -8.21 15.84 9.06
N LYS A 75 -9.43 16.24 8.68
CA LYS A 75 -10.00 17.55 9.02
C LYS A 75 -10.91 17.40 10.23
N SER A 76 -10.74 18.29 11.21
CA SER A 76 -11.49 18.29 12.49
C SER A 76 -13.01 18.29 12.29
N VAL A 77 -13.49 19.07 11.31
CA VAL A 77 -14.91 19.19 10.98
C VAL A 77 -15.10 19.12 9.46
N ILE A 78 -16.06 18.29 9.03
CA ILE A 78 -16.45 18.07 7.64
C ILE A 78 -17.86 18.64 7.45
N LYS A 79 -17.98 19.74 6.71
CA LYS A 79 -19.23 20.48 6.49
C LYS A 79 -19.34 21.02 5.07
N ASP A 80 -20.50 21.58 4.74
CA ASP A 80 -20.79 22.26 3.47
C ASP A 80 -20.47 21.38 2.25
N GLU A 81 -19.68 21.90 1.29
CA GLU A 81 -19.27 21.20 0.08
C GLU A 81 -18.48 19.92 0.38
N LYS A 82 -17.67 19.90 1.45
CA LYS A 82 -16.89 18.71 1.83
C LYS A 82 -17.80 17.59 2.31
N LEU A 83 -18.84 17.92 3.07
CA LEU A 83 -19.84 16.94 3.51
C LEU A 83 -20.65 16.43 2.31
N THR A 84 -21.01 17.31 1.38
CA THR A 84 -21.71 16.94 0.14
C THR A 84 -20.86 15.98 -0.71
N ALA A 85 -19.58 16.31 -0.91
CA ALA A 85 -18.64 15.46 -1.63
C ALA A 85 -18.45 14.10 -0.94
N LEU A 86 -18.35 14.07 0.40
CA LEU A 86 -18.24 12.83 1.16
C LEU A 86 -19.48 11.94 0.99
N LYS A 87 -20.68 12.52 1.06
CA LYS A 87 -21.94 11.79 0.82
C LYS A 87 -21.97 11.16 -0.57
N LEU A 88 -21.63 11.93 -1.61
CA LEU A 88 -21.58 11.45 -2.99
C LEU A 88 -20.52 10.36 -3.17
N TRP A 89 -19.33 10.53 -2.58
CA TRP A 89 -18.26 9.55 -2.64
C TRP A 89 -18.66 8.22 -1.99
N VAL A 90 -19.19 8.24 -0.76
CA VAL A 90 -19.66 7.01 -0.09
C VAL A 90 -20.78 6.35 -0.88
N HIS A 91 -21.68 7.13 -1.46
CA HIS A 91 -22.75 6.62 -2.30
C HIS A 91 -22.22 5.88 -3.54
N ALA A 92 -21.22 6.46 -4.21
CA ALA A 92 -20.56 5.86 -5.36
C ALA A 92 -19.80 4.58 -4.97
N MET A 93 -19.04 4.61 -3.86
CA MET A 93 -18.32 3.44 -3.36
C MET A 93 -19.27 2.29 -3.05
N LYS A 94 -20.40 2.56 -2.39
CA LYS A 94 -21.43 1.55 -2.11
C LYS A 94 -21.96 0.89 -3.39
N LYS A 95 -22.09 1.64 -4.48
CA LYS A 95 -22.71 1.15 -5.72
C LYS A 95 -21.74 0.41 -6.64
N TYR A 96 -20.49 0.88 -6.73
CA TYR A 96 -19.56 0.44 -7.77
C TYR A 96 -18.30 -0.25 -7.28
N MET A 97 -17.94 -0.09 -6.00
CA MET A 97 -16.67 -0.62 -5.53
C MET A 97 -16.71 -2.16 -5.50
N PRO A 98 -15.75 -2.83 -6.18
CA PRO A 98 -15.64 -4.27 -6.09
C PRO A 98 -15.19 -4.64 -4.68
N GLY A 99 -15.89 -5.57 -4.04
CA GLY A 99 -15.58 -5.90 -2.65
C GLY A 99 -16.34 -7.11 -2.11
N THR A 100 -15.79 -7.65 -1.05
CA THR A 100 -16.40 -8.74 -0.27
C THR A 100 -17.70 -8.27 0.38
N ILE A 101 -18.52 -9.23 0.83
CA ILE A 101 -19.79 -8.94 1.52
C ILE A 101 -19.59 -8.00 2.73
N PRO A 102 -18.58 -8.20 3.60
CA PRO A 102 -18.29 -7.27 4.71
C PRO A 102 -18.10 -5.83 4.26
N ILE A 103 -17.34 -5.61 3.19
CA ILE A 103 -17.03 -4.28 2.68
C ILE A 103 -18.28 -3.61 2.11
N ARG A 104 -19.10 -4.35 1.35
CA ARG A 104 -20.38 -3.84 0.84
C ARG A 104 -21.34 -3.47 1.97
N LYS A 105 -21.40 -4.27 3.05
CA LYS A 105 -22.20 -3.97 4.25
C LYS A 105 -21.70 -2.71 4.98
N LEU A 106 -20.37 -2.53 5.08
CA LEU A 106 -19.76 -1.34 5.69
C LEU A 106 -20.18 -0.06 4.94
N LEU A 107 -19.97 -0.03 3.62
CA LEU A 107 -20.31 1.12 2.78
C LEU A 107 -21.82 1.41 2.76
N TYR A 108 -22.66 0.36 2.76
CA TYR A 108 -24.11 0.52 2.85
C TYR A 108 -24.53 1.21 4.15
N ARG A 109 -23.99 0.77 5.29
CA ARG A 109 -24.30 1.34 6.61
C ARG A 109 -23.76 2.77 6.75
N LEU A 110 -22.60 3.07 6.17
CA LEU A 110 -22.04 4.42 6.13
C LEU A 110 -22.90 5.37 5.27
N ASP A 111 -23.32 4.96 4.07
CA ASP A 111 -24.23 5.75 3.21
C ASP A 111 -25.54 6.06 3.94
N HIS A 112 -26.11 5.06 4.62
CA HIS A 112 -27.33 5.24 5.39
C HIS A 112 -27.15 6.23 6.55
N TRP A 113 -26.07 6.12 7.31
CA TRP A 113 -25.78 7.05 8.41
C TRP A 113 -25.54 8.48 7.89
N LEU A 114 -24.72 8.65 6.85
CA LEU A 114 -24.39 9.96 6.30
C LEU A 114 -25.61 10.70 5.75
N LYS A 115 -26.60 9.99 5.18
CA LYS A 115 -27.86 10.59 4.72
C LYS A 115 -28.60 11.34 5.83
N ASN A 116 -28.47 10.87 7.07
CA ASN A 116 -29.15 11.46 8.22
C ASN A 116 -28.36 12.62 8.85
N VAL A 117 -27.12 12.87 8.41
CA VAL A 117 -26.33 14.01 8.88
C VAL A 117 -26.72 15.26 8.10
N SER A 118 -27.20 16.29 8.79
CA SER A 118 -27.68 17.53 8.15
C SER A 118 -26.59 18.60 7.99
N THR A 119 -25.81 18.86 9.04
CA THR A 119 -24.93 20.04 9.13
C THR A 119 -23.45 19.72 8.97
N GLU A 120 -22.92 18.85 9.84
CA GLU A 120 -21.49 18.56 9.88
C GLU A 120 -21.18 17.20 10.51
N VAL A 121 -19.98 16.70 10.24
CA VAL A 121 -19.39 15.53 10.87
C VAL A 121 -18.05 15.91 11.48
N ILE A 122 -17.88 15.66 12.78
CA ILE A 122 -16.59 15.80 13.44
C ILE A 122 -15.75 14.54 13.19
N SER A 123 -14.43 14.66 13.06
CA SER A 123 -13.53 13.51 12.78
C SER A 123 -13.70 12.36 13.76
N GLU A 124 -13.94 12.66 15.03
CA GLU A 124 -14.16 11.67 16.08
C GLU A 124 -15.47 10.90 15.83
N GLN A 125 -16.56 11.60 15.50
CA GLN A 125 -17.84 10.99 15.16
C GLN A 125 -17.70 10.08 13.95
N TRP A 126 -17.00 10.53 12.92
CA TRP A 126 -16.67 9.71 11.75
C TRP A 126 -15.92 8.43 12.15
N THR A 127 -14.81 8.58 12.85
CA THR A 127 -13.93 7.45 13.22
C THR A 127 -14.66 6.45 14.10
N ASN A 128 -15.43 6.93 15.08
CA ASN A 128 -16.25 6.10 15.95
C ASN A 128 -17.31 5.33 15.15
N GLN A 129 -17.99 6.01 14.22
CA GLN A 129 -19.00 5.35 13.40
C GLN A 129 -18.42 4.25 12.50
N VAL A 130 -17.26 4.48 11.86
CA VAL A 130 -16.62 3.44 11.05
C VAL A 130 -16.24 2.24 11.92
N LYS A 131 -15.68 2.47 13.12
CA LYS A 131 -15.34 1.39 14.07
C LYS A 131 -16.57 0.61 14.54
N ILE A 132 -17.65 1.29 14.92
CA ILE A 132 -18.90 0.65 15.34
C ILE A 132 -19.42 -0.27 14.25
N ILE A 133 -19.46 0.21 13.00
CA ILE A 133 -19.95 -0.59 11.88
C ILE A 133 -19.06 -1.80 11.62
N GLN A 134 -17.73 -1.64 11.71
CA GLN A 134 -16.78 -2.75 11.55
C GLN A 134 -17.00 -3.83 12.62
N VAL A 135 -17.14 -3.44 13.88
CA VAL A 135 -17.42 -4.37 14.99
C VAL A 135 -18.72 -5.14 14.75
N ILE A 136 -19.80 -4.43 14.37
CA ILE A 136 -21.09 -5.06 14.07
C ILE A 136 -20.97 -6.10 12.96
N ILE A 137 -20.20 -5.80 11.91
CA ILE A 137 -20.03 -6.73 10.78
C ILE A 137 -19.21 -7.95 11.20
N LEU A 138 -18.16 -7.76 12.01
CA LEU A 138 -17.33 -8.86 12.52
C LEU A 138 -18.09 -9.75 13.50
N SER A 139 -19.02 -9.21 14.28
CA SER A 139 -19.86 -9.99 15.21
C SER A 139 -20.96 -10.83 14.53
N LEU A 140 -21.16 -10.66 13.22
CA LEU A 140 -22.18 -11.35 12.43
C LEU A 140 -21.60 -12.45 11.52
N ILE A 141 -20.31 -12.78 11.71
CA ILE A 141 -19.56 -13.83 11.01
C ILE A 141 -19.14 -14.85 12.06
#